data_AF-A0A925FNS4-F1
#
_entry.id   AF-A0A925FNS4-F1
#
_cell.length_a   1.000
_cell.length_b   1.000
_cell.length_c   1.000
_cell.angle_alpha   90.00
_cell.angle_beta   90.00
_cell.angle_gamma   90.00
#
_symmetry.space_group_name_H-M   'P 1'
#
loop_
_entity.id
_entity.type
_entity.pdbx_description
1 polymer ?
#
loop_
_entity_poly.entity_id
_entity_poly.type
_entity_poly.pdbx_seq_one_letter_code
_entity_poly.pdbx_strand_id
1 'polypeptide(L)'
;MIENIPSYINWCFALITAATVIFYLSAVSKTDRRAATITGVVLAALLGLHAVLAYTSFYTVKTVPPRFFLTLLPSTVILLILFFAFTKNVGSFELMRLLTLLSSVRVPVEIVLLGLYREGHVPQLMTFEGRNFDIISGVTAPLAAWLAFRGGKINRPLLIGWNLAAFGLLLNILINAVLALETPFQQFAFDQPNRAVLYFPVIWLPAIVVPIVFVSHIASLWQLLFRSSNETV
;
A
#
# COMPACT_ATOMS: atom_id res chain seq x y z
N MET A 1 -17.27 -1.38 13.98
CA MET A 1 -15.87 -1.63 14.42
C MET A 1 -15.67 -3.12 14.54
N ILE A 2 -14.43 -3.60 14.47
CA ILE A 2 -14.19 -5.02 14.78
C ILE A 2 -14.37 -5.20 16.29
N GLU A 3 -15.29 -6.08 16.69
CA GLU A 3 -15.52 -6.40 18.09
C GLU A 3 -14.33 -7.21 18.64
N ASN A 4 -14.00 -7.00 19.92
CA ASN A 4 -12.98 -7.74 20.66
C ASN A 4 -11.53 -7.60 20.21
N ILE A 5 -11.17 -6.55 19.47
CA ILE A 5 -9.76 -6.24 19.19
C ILE A 5 -9.20 -5.28 20.23
N PRO A 6 -8.00 -5.55 20.78
CA PRO A 6 -7.28 -4.58 21.60
C PRO A 6 -7.16 -3.20 20.93
N SER A 7 -7.47 -2.14 21.67
CA SER A 7 -7.50 -0.76 21.15
C SER A 7 -6.17 -0.32 20.52
N TYR A 8 -5.04 -0.85 21.00
CA TYR A 8 -3.72 -0.54 20.46
C TYR A 8 -3.57 -0.92 18.98
N ILE A 9 -4.21 -2.01 18.52
CA ILE A 9 -4.15 -2.43 17.10
C ILE A 9 -4.78 -1.37 16.20
N ASN A 10 -5.92 -0.82 16.62
CA ASN A 10 -6.60 0.24 15.88
C ASN A 10 -5.77 1.53 15.82
N TRP A 11 -5.17 1.93 16.94
CA TRP A 11 -4.30 3.10 16.99
C TRP A 11 -3.03 2.92 16.16
N CYS A 12 -2.38 1.76 16.27
CA CYS A 12 -1.22 1.41 15.44
C CYS A 12 -1.59 1.52 13.95
N PHE A 13 -2.73 0.96 13.55
CA PHE A 13 -3.13 0.98 12.15
C PHE A 13 -3.45 2.39 11.62
N ALA A 14 -4.13 3.22 12.44
CA ALA A 14 -4.37 4.62 12.12
C ALA A 14 -3.05 5.42 11.98
N LEU A 15 -2.09 5.21 12.88
CA LEU A 15 -0.77 5.85 12.83
C LEU A 15 0.03 5.41 11.60
N ILE A 16 0.02 4.13 11.26
CA ILE A 16 0.67 3.61 10.04
C ILE A 16 0.08 4.26 8.80
N THR A 17 -1.26 4.35 8.73
CA THR A 17 -1.95 4.98 7.61
C THR A 17 -1.58 6.45 7.49
N ALA A 18 -1.61 7.20 8.60
CA ALA A 18 -1.21 8.60 8.63
C ALA A 18 0.25 8.80 8.21
N ALA A 19 1.17 7.98 8.74
CA ALA A 19 2.59 8.02 8.37
C ALA A 19 2.79 7.71 6.88
N THR A 20 2.08 6.73 6.33
CA THR A 20 2.11 6.39 4.90
C THR A 20 1.71 7.57 4.04
N VAL A 21 0.58 8.21 4.38
CA VAL A 21 0.05 9.36 3.64
C VAL A 21 1.00 10.55 3.74
N ILE A 22 1.46 10.90 4.93
CA ILE A 22 2.39 12.02 5.15
C ILE A 22 3.69 11.79 4.39
N PHE A 23 4.26 10.58 4.44
CA PHE A 23 5.49 10.25 3.71
C PHE A 23 5.24 10.34 2.20
N TYR A 24 4.18 9.72 1.68
CA TYR A 24 3.86 9.78 0.25
C TYR A 24 3.68 11.23 -0.24
N LEU A 25 2.91 12.05 0.47
CA LEU A 25 2.72 13.47 0.14
C LEU A 25 4.01 14.26 0.23
N SER A 26 4.86 13.96 1.21
CA SER A 26 6.19 14.56 1.33
C SER A 26 7.03 14.25 0.09
N ALA A 27 7.03 13.01 -0.39
CA ALA A 27 7.74 12.60 -1.60
C ALA A 27 7.21 13.33 -2.85
N VAL A 28 5.89 13.37 -3.03
CA VAL A 28 5.25 14.09 -4.15
C VAL A 28 5.56 15.59 -4.08
N SER A 29 5.58 16.20 -2.89
CA SER A 29 5.82 17.64 -2.70
C SER A 29 7.23 18.11 -3.06
N LYS A 30 8.21 17.19 -3.03
CA LYS A 30 9.58 17.45 -3.52
C LYS A 30 9.62 17.64 -5.04
N THR A 31 8.60 17.13 -5.71
CA THR A 31 8.48 17.12 -7.16
C THR A 31 7.55 18.25 -7.63
N ASP A 32 6.32 18.26 -7.10
CA ASP A 32 5.32 19.29 -7.40
C ASP A 32 4.44 19.50 -6.16
N ARG A 33 4.51 20.70 -5.58
CA ARG A 33 3.71 21.08 -4.41
C ARG A 33 2.21 21.11 -4.72
N ARG A 34 1.81 21.55 -5.92
CA ARG A 34 0.40 21.58 -6.32
C ARG A 34 -0.13 20.14 -6.45
N ALA A 35 0.67 19.25 -7.05
CA ALA A 35 0.35 17.83 -7.11
C ALA A 35 0.16 17.22 -5.72
N ALA A 36 1.05 17.54 -4.78
CA ALA A 36 0.94 17.08 -3.40
C ALA A 36 -0.33 17.61 -2.70
N THR A 37 -0.67 18.89 -2.88
CA THR A 37 -1.91 19.45 -2.29
C THR A 37 -3.16 18.76 -2.87
N ILE A 38 -3.26 18.61 -4.19
CA ILE A 38 -4.40 17.94 -4.83
C ILE A 38 -4.50 16.49 -4.36
N THR A 39 -3.38 15.77 -4.37
CA THR A 39 -3.31 14.38 -3.90
C THR A 39 -3.68 14.27 -2.42
N GLY A 40 -3.28 15.22 -1.60
CA GLY A 40 -3.62 15.27 -0.17
C GLY A 40 -5.11 15.47 0.07
N VAL A 41 -5.76 16.37 -0.67
CA VAL A 41 -7.21 16.57 -0.61
C VAL A 41 -7.95 15.30 -1.03
N VAL A 42 -7.52 14.65 -2.12
CA VAL A 42 -8.13 13.40 -2.58
C VAL A 42 -7.94 12.27 -1.57
N LEU A 43 -6.75 12.10 -1.00
CA LEU A 43 -6.48 11.09 0.03
C LEU A 43 -7.29 11.35 1.31
N ALA A 44 -7.43 12.61 1.73
CA ALA A 44 -8.26 12.97 2.87
C ALA A 44 -9.75 12.64 2.62
N ALA A 45 -10.24 12.93 1.41
CA ALA A 45 -11.60 12.57 1.01
C ALA A 45 -11.81 11.05 0.98
N LEU A 46 -10.86 10.29 0.44
CA LEU A 46 -10.92 8.81 0.42
C LEU A 46 -10.85 8.22 1.84
N LEU A 47 -9.98 8.73 2.71
CA LEU A 47 -9.89 8.32 4.12
C LEU A 47 -11.24 8.51 4.82
N GLY A 48 -11.84 9.69 4.69
CA GLY A 48 -13.15 10.01 5.28
C GLY A 48 -14.26 9.14 4.70
N LEU A 49 -14.32 9.00 3.37
CA LEU A 49 -15.30 8.17 2.69
C LEU A 49 -15.25 6.72 3.17
N HIS A 50 -14.07 6.10 3.15
CA HIS A 50 -13.91 4.70 3.55
C HIS A 50 -14.13 4.49 5.05
N ALA A 51 -13.81 5.48 5.89
CA ALA A 51 -14.15 5.43 7.31
C ALA A 51 -15.66 5.42 7.54
N VAL A 52 -16.40 6.32 6.87
CA VAL A 52 -17.88 6.38 6.97
C VAL A 52 -18.52 5.11 6.42
N LEU A 53 -18.11 4.63 5.25
CA LEU A 53 -18.65 3.42 4.63
C LEU A 53 -18.37 2.17 5.48
N ALA A 54 -17.19 2.05 6.07
CA ALA A 54 -16.89 0.94 6.96
C ALA A 54 -17.67 1.03 8.28
N TYR A 55 -17.92 2.25 8.79
CA TYR A 55 -18.72 2.45 9.99
C TYR A 55 -20.20 2.08 9.78
N THR A 56 -20.75 2.36 8.60
CA THR A 56 -22.12 1.97 8.22
C THR A 56 -22.25 0.51 7.79
N SER A 57 -21.21 -0.31 7.99
CA SER A 57 -21.18 -1.72 7.58
C SER A 57 -21.39 -1.93 6.08
N PHE A 58 -21.06 -0.93 5.25
CA PHE A 58 -21.26 -1.00 3.80
C PHE A 58 -20.52 -2.19 3.18
N TYR A 59 -19.30 -2.48 3.65
CA TYR A 59 -18.42 -3.54 3.11
C TYR A 59 -18.72 -4.95 3.61
N THR A 60 -19.51 -5.12 4.67
CA THR A 60 -19.82 -6.43 5.25
C THR A 60 -21.03 -7.10 4.57
N VAL A 61 -21.80 -6.35 3.80
CA VAL A 61 -22.94 -6.87 3.03
C VAL A 61 -22.44 -7.77 1.91
N LYS A 62 -22.89 -9.03 1.90
CA LYS A 62 -22.56 -10.02 0.86
C LYS A 62 -23.29 -9.65 -0.44
N THR A 63 -22.58 -9.09 -1.40
CA THR A 63 -23.08 -8.75 -2.74
C THR A 63 -22.25 -9.42 -3.84
N VAL A 64 -22.80 -9.49 -5.06
CA VAL A 64 -22.07 -9.91 -6.27
C VAL A 64 -22.18 -8.78 -7.31
N PRO A 65 -21.07 -8.12 -7.69
CA PRO A 65 -19.71 -8.29 -7.18
C PRO A 65 -19.58 -7.78 -5.71
N PRO A 66 -18.56 -8.24 -4.95
CA PRO A 66 -18.33 -7.79 -3.58
C PRO A 66 -17.94 -6.32 -3.55
N ARG A 67 -18.55 -5.56 -2.64
CA ARG A 67 -18.26 -4.13 -2.42
C ARG A 67 -16.81 -3.86 -2.07
N PHE A 68 -16.06 -4.86 -1.62
CA PHE A 68 -14.61 -4.76 -1.40
C PHE A 68 -13.86 -4.27 -2.65
N PHE A 69 -14.28 -4.64 -3.87
CA PHE A 69 -13.61 -4.14 -5.07
C PHE A 69 -13.72 -2.63 -5.25
N LEU A 70 -14.72 -1.99 -4.63
CA LEU A 70 -14.88 -0.54 -4.60
C LEU A 70 -13.88 0.17 -3.66
N THR A 71 -13.07 -0.56 -2.90
CA THR A 71 -11.99 0.04 -2.09
C THR A 71 -10.70 0.09 -2.89
N LEU A 72 -10.21 -1.07 -3.28
CA LEU A 72 -8.88 -1.25 -3.85
C LEU A 72 -8.77 -0.67 -5.27
N LEU A 73 -9.70 -1.02 -6.17
CA LEU A 73 -9.60 -0.63 -7.58
C LEU A 73 -9.77 0.88 -7.77
N PRO A 74 -10.84 1.55 -7.26
CA PRO A 74 -11.00 2.98 -7.45
C PRO A 74 -9.84 3.78 -6.87
N SER A 75 -9.39 3.44 -5.66
CA SER A 75 -8.30 4.17 -5.01
C SER A 75 -6.97 4.01 -5.75
N THR A 76 -6.67 2.81 -6.24
CA THR A 76 -5.48 2.57 -7.07
C THR A 76 -5.55 3.33 -8.39
N VAL A 77 -6.69 3.29 -9.08
CA VAL A 77 -6.90 4.00 -10.35
C VAL A 77 -6.77 5.52 -10.15
N ILE A 78 -7.41 6.07 -9.13
CA ILE A 78 -7.34 7.51 -8.82
C ILE A 78 -5.88 7.93 -8.56
N LEU A 79 -5.13 7.19 -7.75
CA LEU A 79 -3.74 7.53 -7.46
C LEU A 79 -2.83 7.36 -8.69
N LEU A 80 -3.07 6.37 -9.55
CA LEU A 80 -2.37 6.25 -10.84
C LEU A 80 -2.67 7.47 -11.74
N ILE A 81 -3.93 7.88 -11.86
CA ILE A 81 -4.32 9.05 -12.64
C ILE A 81 -3.60 10.30 -12.11
N LEU A 82 -3.60 10.52 -10.79
CA LEU A 82 -2.92 11.66 -10.18
C LEU A 82 -1.41 11.63 -10.46
N PHE A 83 -0.77 10.48 -10.32
CA PHE A 83 0.64 10.31 -10.63
C PHE A 83 0.94 10.65 -12.10
N PHE A 84 0.16 10.11 -13.05
CA PHE A 84 0.37 10.34 -14.48
C PHE A 84 -0.06 11.73 -14.95
N ALA A 85 -0.98 12.39 -14.25
CA ALA A 85 -1.38 13.76 -14.56
C ALA A 85 -0.33 14.77 -14.13
N PHE A 86 0.26 14.60 -12.93
CA PHE A 86 1.04 15.66 -12.29
C PHE A 86 2.51 15.32 -12.08
N THR A 87 2.87 14.05 -11.91
CA THR A 87 4.19 13.66 -11.40
C THR A 87 5.04 12.89 -12.42
N LYS A 88 4.44 12.29 -13.46
CA LYS A 88 5.19 11.48 -14.44
C LYS A 88 6.35 12.19 -15.13
N ASN A 89 6.23 13.50 -15.34
CA ASN A 89 7.19 14.31 -16.11
C ASN A 89 8.21 15.04 -15.24
N VAL A 90 8.18 14.83 -13.92
CA VAL A 90 9.02 15.57 -12.98
C VAL A 90 9.81 14.60 -12.08
N GLY A 91 9.78 13.31 -12.43
CA GLY A 91 10.44 12.25 -11.67
C GLY A 91 11.92 12.51 -11.50
N SER A 92 12.30 12.83 -10.25
CA SER A 92 13.66 13.14 -9.83
C SER A 92 14.28 11.97 -9.07
N PHE A 93 15.62 11.99 -8.98
CA PHE A 93 16.41 11.08 -8.15
C PHE A 93 15.83 10.96 -6.72
N GLU A 94 15.45 12.09 -6.13
CA GLU A 94 14.92 12.15 -4.77
C GLU A 94 13.54 11.49 -4.66
N LEU A 95 12.65 11.73 -5.62
CA LEU A 95 11.32 11.09 -5.63
C LEU A 95 11.47 9.56 -5.65
N MET A 96 12.29 9.01 -6.55
CA MET A 96 12.48 7.56 -6.66
C MET A 96 13.05 6.97 -5.37
N ARG A 97 14.01 7.67 -4.74
CA ARG A 97 14.58 7.25 -3.46
C ARG A 97 13.52 7.20 -2.37
N LEU A 98 12.70 8.24 -2.25
CA LEU A 98 11.64 8.31 -1.25
C LEU A 98 10.54 7.26 -1.49
N LEU A 99 10.13 7.01 -2.74
CA LEU A 99 9.17 5.96 -3.08
C LEU A 99 9.72 4.55 -2.80
N THR A 100 11.03 4.35 -2.97
CA THR A 100 11.69 3.08 -2.60
C THR A 100 11.64 2.91 -1.07
N LEU A 101 12.01 3.94 -0.32
CA LEU A 101 11.96 3.93 1.15
C LEU A 101 10.55 3.75 1.71
N LEU A 102 9.52 4.28 1.03
CA LEU A 102 8.12 4.15 1.43
C LEU A 102 7.70 2.68 1.59
N SER A 103 8.29 1.77 0.83
CA SER A 103 8.03 0.34 0.94
C SER A 103 8.35 -0.25 2.32
N SER A 104 9.16 0.42 3.13
CA SER A 104 9.45 0.04 4.52
C SER A 104 8.20 0.02 5.40
N VAL A 105 7.14 0.73 4.99
CA VAL A 105 5.85 0.75 5.71
C VAL A 105 5.18 -0.62 5.80
N ARG A 106 5.60 -1.57 4.95
CA ARG A 106 5.16 -2.97 5.04
C ARG A 106 5.53 -3.60 6.37
N VAL A 107 6.70 -3.30 6.94
CA VAL A 107 7.13 -3.91 8.21
C VAL A 107 6.14 -3.67 9.34
N PRO A 108 5.74 -2.41 9.67
CA PRO A 108 4.74 -2.20 10.71
C PRO A 108 3.34 -2.71 10.32
N VAL A 109 2.96 -2.71 9.02
CA VAL A 109 1.70 -3.33 8.56
C VAL A 109 1.69 -4.82 8.87
N GLU A 110 2.76 -5.54 8.55
CA GLU A 110 2.91 -6.98 8.80
C GLU A 110 2.84 -7.32 10.29
N ILE A 111 3.44 -6.49 11.15
CA ILE A 111 3.35 -6.65 12.61
C ILE A 111 1.90 -6.51 13.09
N VAL A 112 1.15 -5.54 12.54
CA VAL A 112 -0.27 -5.37 12.88
C VAL A 112 -1.12 -6.52 12.34
N LEU A 113 -0.85 -7.01 11.12
CA LEU A 113 -1.53 -8.19 10.56
C LEU A 113 -1.29 -9.44 11.40
N LEU A 114 -0.08 -9.62 11.96
CA LEU A 114 0.19 -10.71 12.91
C LEU A 114 -0.66 -10.56 14.18
N GLY A 115 -0.79 -9.34 14.71
CA GLY A 115 -1.68 -9.07 15.84
C GLY A 115 -3.13 -9.44 15.53
N LEU A 116 -3.64 -9.02 14.37
CA LEU A 116 -4.98 -9.37 13.90
C LEU A 116 -5.18 -10.88 13.70
N TYR A 117 -4.12 -11.62 13.35
CA TYR A 117 -4.17 -13.08 13.23
C TYR A 117 -4.35 -13.75 14.59
N ARG A 118 -3.59 -13.29 15.60
CA ARG A 118 -3.69 -13.79 16.97
C ARG A 118 -5.06 -13.55 17.59
N GLU A 119 -5.71 -12.46 17.21
CA GLU A 119 -7.08 -12.12 17.63
C GLU A 119 -8.17 -12.79 16.76
N GLY A 120 -7.83 -13.63 15.77
CA GLY A 120 -8.82 -14.38 15.01
C GLY A 120 -9.46 -13.63 13.81
N HIS A 121 -8.94 -12.47 13.41
CA HIS A 121 -9.60 -11.59 12.44
C HIS A 121 -9.00 -11.58 11.02
N VAL A 122 -7.79 -12.10 10.86
CA VAL A 122 -7.17 -12.38 9.55
C VAL A 122 -6.50 -13.75 9.59
N PRO A 123 -6.44 -14.52 8.49
CA PRO A 123 -5.81 -15.83 8.50
C PRO A 123 -4.28 -15.78 8.55
N GLN A 124 -3.65 -16.87 8.97
CA GLN A 124 -2.19 -17.00 9.00
C GLN A 124 -1.55 -16.72 7.64
N LEU A 125 -2.20 -17.11 6.53
CA LEU A 125 -1.73 -16.85 5.17
C LEU A 125 -1.53 -15.36 4.86
N MET A 126 -2.24 -14.47 5.58
CA MET A 126 -2.12 -13.01 5.45
C MET A 126 -0.93 -12.42 6.22
N THR A 127 -0.19 -13.25 6.95
CA THR A 127 0.95 -12.83 7.77
C THR A 127 2.26 -13.38 7.20
N PHE A 128 3.37 -12.84 7.68
CA PHE A 128 4.71 -13.32 7.34
C PHE A 128 5.04 -14.73 7.86
N GLU A 129 4.23 -15.30 8.76
CA GLU A 129 4.33 -16.72 9.15
C GLU A 129 3.69 -17.64 8.09
N GLY A 130 2.88 -17.08 7.18
CA GLY A 130 2.20 -17.80 6.12
C GLY A 130 2.78 -17.52 4.74
N ARG A 131 1.96 -16.91 3.86
CA ARG A 131 2.30 -16.66 2.45
C ARG A 131 2.67 -15.20 2.17
N ASN A 132 2.64 -14.34 3.19
CA ASN A 132 2.85 -12.91 3.02
C ASN A 132 4.33 -12.53 3.27
N PHE A 133 5.14 -12.59 2.21
CA PHE A 133 6.56 -12.22 2.32
C PHE A 133 6.84 -10.71 2.19
N ASP A 134 5.81 -9.85 2.29
CA ASP A 134 5.98 -8.39 2.20
C ASP A 134 6.86 -7.81 3.32
N ILE A 135 7.08 -8.54 4.42
CA ILE A 135 8.06 -8.15 5.43
C ILE A 135 9.48 -8.08 4.83
N ILE A 136 9.82 -8.96 3.88
CA ILE A 136 11.14 -9.00 3.23
C ILE A 136 11.33 -7.76 2.37
N SER A 137 10.33 -7.40 1.56
CA SER A 137 10.39 -6.17 0.75
C SER A 137 10.38 -4.92 1.63
N GLY A 138 9.69 -4.95 2.77
CA GLY A 138 9.75 -3.88 3.77
C GLY A 138 11.14 -3.70 4.40
N VAL A 139 11.75 -4.77 4.89
CA VAL A 139 13.08 -4.72 5.54
C VAL A 139 14.18 -4.38 4.53
N THR A 140 14.07 -4.84 3.28
CA THR A 140 15.08 -4.58 2.26
C THR A 140 14.95 -3.21 1.61
N ALA A 141 13.84 -2.48 1.79
CA ALA A 141 13.61 -1.18 1.17
C ALA A 141 14.68 -0.11 1.50
N PRO A 142 15.11 0.09 2.77
CA PRO A 142 16.21 1.01 3.09
C PRO A 142 17.54 0.60 2.47
N LEU A 143 17.83 -0.71 2.45
CA LEU A 143 19.05 -1.22 1.84
C LEU A 143 19.04 -1.03 0.32
N ALA A 144 17.90 -1.29 -0.33
CA ALA A 144 17.71 -1.06 -1.76
C ALA A 144 17.86 0.43 -2.10
N ALA A 145 17.25 1.33 -1.32
CA ALA A 145 17.41 2.77 -1.48
C ALA A 145 18.85 3.24 -1.25
N TRP A 146 19.58 2.65 -0.30
CA TRP A 146 20.98 3.00 -0.08
C TRP A 146 21.89 2.52 -1.22
N LEU A 147 21.77 1.24 -1.62
CA LEU A 147 22.58 0.64 -2.68
C LEU A 147 22.29 1.24 -4.05
N ALA A 148 21.00 1.48 -4.36
CA ALA A 148 20.60 1.95 -5.68
C ALA A 148 20.99 3.41 -5.95
N PHE A 149 21.14 4.24 -4.92
CA PHE A 149 21.38 5.67 -5.04
C PHE A 149 22.77 6.09 -4.54
N ARG A 150 23.68 5.12 -4.37
CA ARG A 150 25.05 5.37 -3.88
C ARG A 150 25.91 6.09 -4.93
N GLY A 151 26.66 7.10 -4.50
CA GLY A 151 27.66 7.78 -5.34
C GLY A 151 27.09 8.70 -6.42
N GLY A 152 25.87 9.24 -6.21
CA GLY A 152 25.25 10.21 -7.12
C GLY A 152 24.74 9.63 -8.44
N LYS A 153 24.78 8.30 -8.61
CA LYS A 153 24.23 7.62 -9.79
C LYS A 153 23.21 6.59 -9.36
N ILE A 154 22.20 6.37 -10.21
CA ILE A 154 21.18 5.35 -9.97
C ILE A 154 21.66 4.02 -10.56
N ASN A 155 21.78 2.98 -9.73
CA ASN A 155 21.95 1.60 -10.17
C ASN A 155 20.60 1.06 -10.68
N ARG A 156 20.30 1.33 -11.96
CA ARG A 156 19.02 0.99 -12.59
C ARG A 156 18.71 -0.51 -12.56
N PRO A 157 19.64 -1.44 -12.92
CA PRO A 157 19.34 -2.87 -12.88
C PRO A 157 18.92 -3.36 -11.49
N LEU A 158 19.64 -2.93 -10.45
CA LEU A 158 19.31 -3.26 -9.07
C LEU A 158 17.90 -2.77 -8.71
N LEU A 159 17.60 -1.51 -9.01
CA LEU A 159 16.33 -0.89 -8.62
C LEU A 159 15.14 -1.46 -9.41
N ILE A 160 15.33 -1.79 -10.69
CA ILE A 160 14.31 -2.48 -11.51
C ILE A 160 14.05 -3.88 -10.93
N GLY A 161 15.11 -4.67 -10.72
CA GLY A 161 14.98 -6.03 -10.19
C GLY A 161 14.30 -6.05 -8.81
N TRP A 162 14.68 -5.13 -7.93
CA TRP A 162 14.07 -5.01 -6.61
C TRP A 162 12.60 -4.58 -6.69
N ASN A 163 12.26 -3.59 -7.53
CA ASN A 163 10.85 -3.17 -7.68
C ASN A 163 9.99 -4.30 -8.27
N LEU A 164 10.47 -5.03 -9.27
CA LEU A 164 9.74 -6.17 -9.84
C LEU A 164 9.51 -7.28 -8.80
N ALA A 165 10.54 -7.62 -8.02
CA ALA A 165 10.43 -8.61 -6.96
C ALA A 165 9.42 -8.16 -5.86
N ALA A 166 9.59 -6.94 -5.33
CA ALA A 166 8.71 -6.39 -4.29
C ALA A 166 7.26 -6.22 -4.77
N PHE A 167 7.06 -5.82 -6.03
CA PHE A 167 5.74 -5.71 -6.62
C PHE A 167 5.10 -7.08 -6.87
N GLY A 168 5.88 -8.09 -7.26
CA GLY A 168 5.42 -9.47 -7.35
C GLY A 168 4.91 -10.02 -6.01
N LEU A 169 5.60 -9.72 -4.91
CA LEU A 169 5.14 -10.06 -3.56
C LEU A 169 3.82 -9.34 -3.20
N LEU A 170 3.71 -8.06 -3.50
CA LEU A 170 2.48 -7.28 -3.29
C LEU A 170 1.29 -7.89 -4.05
N LEU A 171 1.49 -8.26 -5.32
CA LEU A 171 0.44 -8.90 -6.12
C LEU A 171 0.06 -10.27 -5.54
N ASN A 172 1.05 -11.03 -5.08
CA ASN A 172 0.81 -12.33 -4.45
C ASN A 172 -0.12 -12.18 -3.23
N ILE A 173 0.20 -11.27 -2.30
CA ILE A 173 -0.62 -11.09 -1.11
C ILE A 173 -1.98 -10.49 -1.44
N LEU A 174 -2.08 -9.60 -2.43
CA LEU A 174 -3.35 -9.00 -2.85
C LEU A 174 -4.33 -10.03 -3.43
N ILE A 175 -3.83 -10.99 -4.22
CA ILE A 175 -4.64 -12.11 -4.72
C ILE A 175 -5.10 -12.99 -3.55
N ASN A 176 -4.18 -13.39 -2.67
CA ASN A 176 -4.52 -14.20 -1.50
C ASN A 176 -5.51 -13.50 -0.57
N ALA A 177 -5.38 -12.18 -0.39
CA ALA A 177 -6.26 -11.36 0.44
C ALA A 177 -7.70 -11.41 -0.08
N VAL A 178 -7.90 -11.22 -1.38
CA VAL A 178 -9.21 -11.28 -2.03
C VAL A 178 -9.81 -12.68 -1.92
N LEU A 179 -9.01 -13.73 -2.17
CA LEU A 179 -9.44 -15.13 -2.09
C LEU A 179 -9.67 -15.62 -0.65
N ALA A 180 -9.23 -14.87 0.36
CA ALA A 180 -9.46 -15.17 1.77
C ALA A 180 -10.60 -14.32 2.39
N LEU A 181 -11.15 -13.34 1.66
CA LEU A 181 -12.29 -12.55 2.13
C LEU A 181 -13.54 -13.44 2.27
N GLU A 182 -14.36 -13.17 3.28
CA GLU A 182 -15.66 -13.83 3.46
C GLU A 182 -16.71 -13.35 2.44
N THR A 183 -16.49 -13.70 1.19
CA THR A 183 -17.31 -13.33 0.03
C THR A 183 -17.57 -14.57 -0.81
N PRO A 184 -18.48 -14.51 -1.81
CA PRO A 184 -18.69 -15.64 -2.73
C PRO A 184 -17.43 -16.09 -3.50
N PHE A 185 -16.35 -15.29 -3.50
CA PHE A 185 -15.08 -15.59 -4.15
C PHE A 185 -14.05 -16.23 -3.20
N GLN A 186 -14.42 -16.53 -1.96
CA GLN A 186 -13.53 -17.16 -0.99
C GLN A 186 -13.07 -18.53 -1.51
N GLN A 187 -11.76 -18.78 -1.48
CA GLN A 187 -11.12 -20.05 -1.84
C GLN A 187 -10.22 -20.59 -0.72
N PHE A 188 -9.81 -19.73 0.23
CA PHE A 188 -8.93 -20.10 1.33
C PHE A 188 -9.47 -19.61 2.68
N ALA A 189 -8.87 -20.11 3.75
CA ALA A 189 -9.07 -19.61 5.11
C ALA A 189 -10.54 -19.63 5.59
N PHE A 190 -11.26 -20.71 5.31
CA PHE A 190 -12.66 -20.87 5.73
C PHE A 190 -12.81 -20.85 7.26
N ASP A 191 -11.84 -21.38 8.00
CA ASP A 191 -11.85 -21.41 9.48
C ASP A 191 -11.61 -20.02 10.10
N GLN A 192 -10.81 -19.18 9.43
CA GLN A 192 -10.46 -17.83 9.89
C GLN A 192 -10.38 -16.85 8.70
N PRO A 193 -11.53 -16.39 8.16
CA PRO A 193 -11.53 -15.54 6.97
C PRO A 193 -10.89 -14.17 7.22
N ASN A 194 -10.47 -13.51 6.15
CA ASN A 194 -9.93 -12.15 6.19
C ASN A 194 -11.04 -11.11 6.41
N ARG A 195 -11.54 -11.02 7.64
CA ARG A 195 -12.65 -10.12 7.99
C ARG A 195 -12.17 -8.71 8.33
N ALA A 196 -10.99 -8.59 8.94
CA ALA A 196 -10.51 -7.32 9.49
C ALA A 196 -10.51 -6.19 8.45
N VAL A 197 -10.08 -6.48 7.22
CA VAL A 197 -9.97 -5.51 6.12
C VAL A 197 -11.29 -4.91 5.65
N LEU A 198 -12.44 -5.36 6.16
CA LEU A 198 -13.77 -4.79 5.88
C LEU A 198 -14.19 -3.70 6.88
N TYR A 199 -13.45 -3.55 7.98
CA TYR A 199 -13.84 -2.69 9.09
C TYR A 199 -12.85 -1.55 9.32
N PHE A 200 -13.35 -0.44 9.85
CA PHE A 200 -12.51 0.66 10.30
C PHE A 200 -11.69 0.28 11.55
N PRO A 201 -10.38 0.64 11.63
CA PRO A 201 -9.59 1.43 10.67
C PRO A 201 -8.86 0.59 9.60
N VAL A 202 -8.89 -0.74 9.70
CA VAL A 202 -8.13 -1.66 8.84
C VAL A 202 -8.55 -1.57 7.36
N ILE A 203 -9.76 -1.11 7.05
CA ILE A 203 -10.24 -0.78 5.70
C ILE A 203 -9.31 0.19 4.94
N TRP A 204 -8.57 1.04 5.66
CA TRP A 204 -7.58 1.92 5.04
C TRP A 204 -6.36 1.16 4.49
N LEU A 205 -6.14 -0.11 4.85
CA LEU A 205 -5.13 -0.97 4.24
C LEU A 205 -5.39 -1.12 2.72
N PRO A 206 -6.49 -1.76 2.28
CA PRO A 206 -6.77 -1.92 0.86
C PRO A 206 -7.17 -0.60 0.17
N ALA A 207 -7.71 0.37 0.92
CA ALA A 207 -8.18 1.62 0.33
C ALA A 207 -7.08 2.66 0.13
N ILE A 208 -6.02 2.69 0.96
CA ILE A 208 -5.05 3.78 0.96
C ILE A 208 -3.61 3.26 0.93
N VAL A 209 -3.22 2.45 1.92
CA VAL A 209 -1.83 2.02 2.09
C VAL A 209 -1.38 1.17 0.90
N VAL A 210 -2.16 0.14 0.55
CA VAL A 210 -1.85 -0.74 -0.59
C VAL A 210 -1.83 0.03 -1.91
N PRO A 211 -2.82 0.87 -2.25
CA PRO A 211 -2.77 1.74 -3.43
C PRO A 211 -1.54 2.65 -3.50
N ILE A 212 -1.15 3.29 -2.39
CA ILE A 212 0.04 4.15 -2.35
C ILE A 212 1.31 3.35 -2.65
N VAL A 213 1.45 2.19 -2.01
CA VAL A 213 2.60 1.29 -2.22
C VAL A 213 2.62 0.74 -3.66
N PHE A 214 1.47 0.38 -4.20
CA PHE A 214 1.31 -0.05 -5.59
C PHE A 214 1.79 1.04 -6.56
N VAL A 215 1.27 2.26 -6.40
CA VAL A 215 1.65 3.40 -7.26
C VAL A 215 3.13 3.73 -7.12
N SER A 216 3.73 3.55 -5.95
CA SER A 216 5.16 3.79 -5.73
C SER A 216 6.04 2.88 -6.58
N HIS A 217 5.69 1.59 -6.70
CA HIS A 217 6.40 0.66 -7.57
C HIS A 217 6.20 0.98 -9.05
N ILE A 218 4.96 1.25 -9.47
CA ILE A 218 4.66 1.62 -10.87
C ILE A 218 5.38 2.92 -11.25
N ALA A 219 5.38 3.92 -10.36
CA ALA A 219 6.07 5.18 -10.57
C ALA A 219 7.58 4.99 -10.73
N SER A 220 8.20 4.18 -9.87
CA SER A 220 9.64 3.88 -9.93
C SER A 220 10.00 3.15 -11.22
N LEU A 221 9.25 2.10 -11.57
CA LEU A 221 9.46 1.32 -12.80
C LEU A 221 9.24 2.17 -14.06
N TRP A 222 8.20 3.01 -14.08
CA TRP A 222 7.93 3.92 -15.19
C TRP A 222 9.11 4.85 -15.46
N GLN A 223 9.66 5.46 -14.41
CA GLN A 223 10.82 6.34 -14.52
C GLN A 223 12.09 5.58 -14.94
N LEU A 224 12.28 4.34 -14.46
CA LEU A 224 13.43 3.50 -14.79
C LEU A 224 13.38 2.87 -16.19
N LEU A 225 12.21 2.71 -16.79
CA LEU A 225 12.06 2.04 -18.08
C LEU A 225 11.85 3.02 -19.22
N PHE A 226 11.13 4.11 -18.98
CA PHE A 226 10.69 5.03 -20.05
C PHE A 226 11.33 6.41 -19.99
N ARG A 227 12.12 6.75 -18.95
CA ARG A 227 12.94 7.96 -18.93
C ARG A 227 14.43 7.64 -19.14
N SER A 228 14.97 8.26 -20.21
CA SER A 228 16.42 8.36 -20.44
C SER A 228 17.04 9.23 -19.35
N SER A 229 18.03 8.70 -18.64
CA SER A 229 18.79 9.42 -17.62
C SER A 229 19.71 10.45 -18.26
N ASN A 230 19.20 11.65 -18.52
CA ASN A 230 20.02 12.83 -18.81
C ASN A 230 20.15 13.76 -17.58
N GLU A 231 19.79 13.29 -16.39
CA GLU A 231 20.03 14.02 -15.15
C GLU A 231 21.35 13.51 -14.54
N THR A 232 22.46 14.09 -15.01
CA THR A 232 23.64 14.26 -14.16
C THR A 232 23.25 15.19 -13.02
N VAL A 233 23.58 14.79 -11.79
CA VAL A 233 23.51 15.58 -10.55
C VAL A 233 24.05 16.99 -10.77
#